data_AF-A0A8B9JQH4-F1
#
_entry.id   AF-A0A8B9JQH4-F1
#
_cell.length_a   1.000
_cell.length_b   1.000
_cell.length_c   1.000
_cell.angle_alpha   90.00
_cell.angle_beta   90.00
_cell.angle_gamma   90.00
#
_symmetry.space_group_name_H-M   'P 1'
#
loop_
_entity.id
_entity.type
_entity.pdbx_description
1 polymer ?
#
loop_
_entity_poly.entity_id
_entity_poly.type
_entity_poly.pdbx_seq_one_letter_code
_entity_poly.pdbx_strand_id
1 'polypeptide(L)' 'AVSVPRITTRGNRLSVYIVTWNVGSAMPPDDISGLFGPRLGDGSVDMFIVG' A
#
# COMPACT_ATOMS: atom_id res chain seq x y z
N ALA A 1 -6.34 4.21 -9.97
CA ALA A 1 -6.97 2.96 -9.48
C ALA A 1 -5.93 2.23 -8.65
N VAL A 2 -6.26 1.84 -7.41
CA VAL A 2 -5.35 1.07 -6.57
C VAL A 2 -5.52 -0.41 -6.91
N SER A 3 -4.44 -1.10 -7.26
CA SER A 3 -4.43 -2.53 -7.51
C SER A 3 -3.63 -3.22 -6.42
N VAL A 4 -4.24 -4.21 -5.77
CA VAL A 4 -3.59 -5.02 -4.74
C VAL A 4 -3.21 -6.35 -5.40
N PRO A 5 -1.95 -6.55 -5.83
CA PRO A 5 -1.55 -7.83 -6.41
C PRO A 5 -1.58 -8.92 -5.33
N ARG A 6 -2.26 -10.03 -5.62
CA ARG A 6 -2.30 -11.20 -4.74
C ARG A 6 -1.29 -12.23 -5.23
N ILE A 7 -0.13 -12.30 -4.57
CA ILE A 7 0.89 -13.32 -4.86
C ILE A 7 0.65 -14.51 -3.92
N THR A 8 0.40 -15.69 -4.49
CA THR A 8 0.24 -16.94 -3.71
C THR A 8 1.33 -17.93 -4.13
N THR A 9 2.38 -18.02 -3.33
CA THR A 9 3.39 -19.10 -3.41
C THR A 9 3.00 -20.21 -2.42
N ARG A 10 3.14 -21.48 -2.80
CA ARG A 10 2.68 -22.64 -2.00
C ARG A 10 3.01 -22.47 -0.50
N GLY A 11 1.98 -22.42 0.34
CA GLY A 11 2.11 -22.45 1.81
C GLY A 11 1.88 -21.13 2.53
N ASN A 12 2.38 -20.00 2.03
CA ASN A 12 2.23 -18.69 2.69
C ASN A 12 1.58 -17.68 1.75
N ARG A 13 0.45 -17.11 2.19
CA ARG A 13 -0.17 -15.96 1.54
C ARG A 13 0.60 -14.71 1.92
N LEU A 14 1.07 -13.95 0.93
CA LEU A 14 1.63 -12.62 1.11
C LEU A 14 0.62 -11.59 0.60
N SER A 15 0.22 -10.67 1.46
CA SER A 15 -0.67 -9.55 1.14
C SER A 15 0.17 -8.29 0.95
N VAL A 16 0.35 -7.88 -0.30
CA VAL A 16 1.12 -6.68 -0.68
C VAL A 16 0.18 -5.60 -1.19
N TYR A 17 0.28 -4.40 -0.63
CA TYR A 17 -0.52 -3.24 -1.04
C TYR A 17 0.38 -2.23 -1.78
N ILE A 18 0.08 -1.99 -3.06
CA ILE A 18 0.85 -1.06 -3.89
C ILE A 18 0.07 0.23 -4.05
N VAL A 19 0.68 1.33 -3.62
CA VAL A 19 0.20 2.69 -3.84
C VAL A 19 1.12 3.36 -4.85
N THR A 20 0.51 3.88 -5.91
CA THR A 20 1.20 4.80 -6.82
C THR A 20 0.52 6.15 -6.71
N TRP A 21 1.27 7.20 -6.36
CA TRP A 21 0.71 8.54 -6.22
C TRP A 21 1.59 9.58 -6.90
N ASN A 22 1.01 10.27 -7.89
CA ASN A 22 1.63 11.44 -8.49
C ASN A 22 1.39 12.67 -7.58
N VAL A 23 2.43 13.10 -6.87
CA VAL A 23 2.43 14.32 -6.04
C VAL A 23 2.58 15.60 -6.88
N GLY A 24 2.87 15.46 -8.18
CA GLY A 24 3.19 16.59 -9.07
C GLY A 24 4.55 17.20 -8.72
N SER A 25 4.61 18.53 -8.75
CA SER A 25 5.79 19.31 -8.33
C SER A 25 5.67 19.88 -6.91
N ALA A 26 4.69 19.43 -6.13
CA ALA A 26 4.44 19.88 -4.77
C ALA A 26 5.19 19.02 -3.73
N MET A 27 5.37 19.56 -2.52
CA MET A 27 5.82 18.77 -1.39
C MET A 27 4.65 17.91 -0.88
N PRO A 28 4.81 16.58 -0.70
CA PRO A 28 3.78 15.78 -0.06
C PRO A 28 3.56 16.28 1.38
N PRO A 29 2.34 16.14 1.94
CA PRO A 29 2.07 16.43 3.34
C PRO A 29 2.92 15.52 4.25
N ASP A 30 3.22 16.00 5.46
CA ASP A 30 4.01 15.23 6.45
C ASP A 30 3.30 13.93 6.90
N ASP A 31 1.97 13.90 6.77
CA ASP A 31 1.14 12.72 7.00
C ASP A 31 0.50 12.22 5.70
N ILE A 32 0.88 11.01 5.31
CA ILE A 32 0.36 10.29 4.13
C ILE A 32 -0.47 9.07 4.50
N SER A 33 -0.83 8.91 5.78
CA SER A 33 -1.62 7.77 6.28
C SER A 33 -2.92 7.54 5.50
N GLY A 34 -3.54 8.62 5.00
CA GLY A 34 -4.74 8.56 4.16
C GLY A 34 -4.58 7.73 2.88
N LEU A 35 -3.37 7.56 2.34
CA LEU A 35 -3.12 6.77 1.12
C LEU A 35 -3.33 5.27 1.31
N PHE A 36 -3.24 4.79 2.55
CA PHE A 36 -3.27 3.38 2.88
C PHE A 36 -4.65 2.91 3.38
N GLY A 37 -5.58 3.86 3.56
CA GLY A 37 -6.94 3.59 4.03
C GLY A 37 -6.97 2.87 5.40
N PRO A 38 -8.07 2.16 5.72
CA PRO A 38 -8.24 1.49 7.01
C PRO A 38 -7.32 0.26 7.19
N ARG A 39 -6.48 -0.07 6.20
CA ARG A 39 -5.57 -1.24 6.24
C ARG A 39 -4.29 -0.97 7.02
N LEU A 40 -4.04 0.27 7.42
CA LEU A 40 -2.93 0.59 8.32
C LEU A 40 -3.19 -0.02 9.69
N GLY A 41 -2.33 -0.96 10.07
CA GLY A 41 -2.30 -1.50 11.42
C GLY A 41 -3.34 -2.58 11.74
N ASP A 42 -4.17 -3.01 10.78
CA ASP A 42 -5.16 -4.09 10.99
C ASP A 42 -4.57 -5.51 10.85
N GLY A 43 -3.28 -5.61 10.50
CA GLY A 43 -2.56 -6.88 10.31
C GLY A 43 -2.94 -7.64 9.03
N SER A 44 -3.74 -7.05 8.14
CA SER A 44 -4.18 -7.69 6.89
C SER A 44 -3.18 -7.55 5.73
N VAL A 45 -2.20 -6.65 5.87
CA VAL A 45 -1.17 -6.34 4.88
C VAL A 45 0.21 -6.61 5.48
N ASP A 46 1.00 -7.42 4.80
CA ASP A 46 2.37 -7.75 5.21
C ASP A 46 3.36 -6.68 4.75
N MET A 47 3.10 -6.05 3.59
CA MET A 47 3.99 -5.07 2.99
C MET A 47 3.24 -3.99 2.22
N PHE A 48 3.68 -2.74 2.39
CA PHE A 48 3.28 -1.60 1.60
C PHE A 48 4.42 -1.20 0.65
N ILE A 49 4.10 -0.98 -0.63
CA ILE A 49 5.03 -0.40 -1.62
C ILE A 49 4.43 0.93 -2.07
N VAL A 50 5.19 2.01 -1.95
CA VAL A 50 4.78 3.37 -2.30
C VAL A 50 5.73 3.92 -3.35
N GLY A 51 5.19 4.44 -4.45
CA GLY A 51 5.94 5.06 -5.54
C GLY A 51 5.19 6.18 -6.24
#